data_AF-A0A7X4BPN4-F1
#
_entry.id   AF-A0A7X4BPN4-F1
#
_cell.length_a   1.000
_cell.length_b   1.000
_cell.length_c   1.000
_cell.angle_alpha   90.00
_cell.angle_beta   90.00
_cell.angle_gamma   90.00
#
_symmetry.space_group_name_H-M   'P 1'
#
loop_
_entity.id
_entity.type
_entity.pdbx_description
1 polymer ?
#
loop_
_entity_poly.entity_id
_entity_poly.type
_entity_poly.pdbx_seq_one_letter_code
_entity_poly.pdbx_strand_id
1 'polypeptide(L)'
;MSFADVIQSIPEIAQCLKKGLQALGGNSNKIAVRETRSLTGSVDIDTCLTNRYPNAPRWDYVFGYKDQIYYVEIHAAGSTGEVKTVVAKLMWLKQWRKLTAKNLEDLENQSTYHWISSGRTTSSVKRGKYLQILAQNGIRGPDSVLNADAVL
;
A
#
# COMPACT_ATOMS: atom_id res chain seq x y z
N MET A 1 12.05 -1.38 -16.32
CA MET A 1 11.44 -0.05 -16.19
C MET A 1 11.47 0.29 -14.71
N SER A 2 11.85 1.51 -14.30
CA SER A 2 11.92 1.83 -12.87
C SER A 2 10.54 2.13 -12.30
N PHE A 3 10.37 2.00 -10.97
CA PHE A 3 9.14 2.42 -10.28
C PHE A 3 8.74 3.85 -10.64
N ALA A 4 9.70 4.79 -10.64
CA ALA A 4 9.44 6.19 -10.94
C ALA A 4 8.90 6.39 -12.36
N ASP A 5 9.48 5.70 -13.35
CA ASP A 5 9.02 5.77 -14.75
C ASP A 5 7.58 5.25 -14.88
N VAL A 6 7.26 4.15 -14.19
CA VAL A 6 5.91 3.58 -14.19
C VAL A 6 4.91 4.56 -13.59
N ILE A 7 5.21 5.15 -12.43
CA ILE A 7 4.32 6.14 -11.80
C ILE A 7 4.13 7.37 -12.69
N GLN A 8 5.20 7.89 -13.29
CA GLN A 8 5.13 9.05 -14.19
C GLN A 8 4.30 8.76 -15.44
N SER A 9 4.23 7.50 -15.88
CA SER A 9 3.39 7.09 -17.01
C SER A 9 1.89 7.04 -16.70
N ILE A 10 1.48 7.17 -15.43
CA ILE A 10 0.07 7.10 -15.00
C ILE A 10 -0.44 8.53 -14.74
N PRO A 11 -1.22 9.13 -15.66
CA PRO A 11 -1.57 10.55 -15.56
C PRO A 11 -2.28 10.94 -14.26
N GLU A 12 -3.05 10.01 -13.68
CA GLU A 12 -3.83 10.31 -12.48
C GLU A 12 -2.99 10.49 -11.21
N ILE A 13 -1.79 9.89 -11.15
CA ILE A 13 -0.92 9.94 -9.96
C ILE A 13 0.50 10.45 -10.24
N ALA A 14 0.86 10.70 -11.50
CA ALA A 14 2.20 11.14 -11.90
C ALA A 14 2.70 12.35 -11.11
N GLN A 15 1.83 13.36 -10.92
CA GLN A 15 2.15 14.59 -10.17
C GLN A 15 2.32 14.39 -8.65
N CYS A 16 1.92 13.23 -8.14
CA CYS A 16 1.96 12.91 -6.72
C CYS A 16 3.21 12.12 -6.31
N LEU A 17 4.06 11.75 -7.28
CA LEU A 17 5.34 11.10 -7.01
C LEU A 17 6.25 12.02 -6.17
N LYS A 18 6.74 11.49 -5.04
CA LYS A 18 7.72 12.14 -4.17
C LYS A 18 8.97 11.29 -4.02
N LYS A 19 10.10 11.92 -3.67
CA LYS A 19 11.38 11.24 -3.44
C LYS A 19 11.33 10.43 -2.14
N GLY A 20 11.95 9.24 -2.14
CA GLY A 20 12.00 8.38 -0.96
C GLY A 20 10.60 8.07 -0.42
N LEU A 21 10.38 8.21 0.88
CA LEU A 21 9.09 8.02 1.55
C LEU A 21 8.31 9.32 1.78
N GLN A 22 8.70 10.44 1.15
CA GLN A 22 8.15 11.75 1.46
C GLN A 22 6.62 11.85 1.28
N ALA A 23 6.01 11.08 0.37
CA ALA A 23 4.56 11.08 0.20
C ALA A 23 3.80 10.54 1.43
N LEU A 24 4.45 9.74 2.29
CA LEU A 24 3.82 9.20 3.51
C LEU A 24 3.78 10.25 4.64
N GLY A 25 4.52 11.34 4.54
CA GLY A 25 4.60 12.36 5.60
C GLY A 25 4.95 11.75 6.97
N GLY A 26 4.13 12.04 7.98
CA GLY A 26 4.32 11.51 9.34
C GLY A 26 4.24 9.99 9.44
N ASN A 27 3.55 9.33 8.50
CA ASN A 27 3.45 7.87 8.44
C ASN A 27 4.72 7.19 7.92
N SER A 28 5.72 7.94 7.46
CA SER A 28 7.01 7.36 7.04
C SER A 28 7.71 6.58 8.16
N ASN A 29 7.44 6.90 9.44
CA ASN A 29 7.93 6.16 10.60
C ASN A 29 7.34 4.74 10.74
N LYS A 30 6.29 4.41 9.98
CA LYS A 30 5.70 3.07 9.91
C LYS A 30 6.45 2.16 8.95
N ILE A 31 7.47 2.67 8.25
CA ILE A 31 8.26 1.91 7.29
C ILE A 31 9.72 1.89 7.77
N ALA A 32 10.27 0.69 7.93
CA ALA A 32 11.67 0.45 8.21
C ALA A 32 12.37 -0.05 6.94
N VAL A 33 13.44 0.66 6.56
CA VAL A 33 14.37 0.28 5.49
C VAL A 33 15.80 0.51 5.97
N ARG A 34 16.72 -0.38 5.61
CA ARG A 34 18.15 -0.25 5.93
C ARG A 34 18.86 0.67 4.94
N GLU A 35 18.58 0.52 3.65
CA GLU A 35 19.26 1.27 2.59
C GLU A 35 18.34 2.34 1.99
N THR A 36 18.24 3.48 2.65
CA THR A 36 17.35 4.58 2.19
C THR A 36 17.63 5.05 0.76
N ARG A 37 18.87 4.86 0.26
CA ARG A 37 19.26 5.18 -1.13
C ARG A 37 18.64 4.23 -2.17
N SER A 38 18.16 3.07 -1.74
CA SER A 38 17.48 2.08 -2.58
C SER A 38 15.97 2.33 -2.69
N LEU A 39 15.46 3.40 -2.06
CA LEU A 39 14.10 3.88 -2.26
C LEU A 39 13.98 4.63 -3.59
N THR A 40 13.05 4.22 -4.43
CA THR A 40 12.86 4.78 -5.78
C THR A 40 11.74 5.81 -5.86
N GLY A 41 11.02 6.03 -4.75
CA GLY A 41 9.98 7.04 -4.61
C GLY A 41 8.74 6.52 -3.91
N SER A 42 7.79 7.41 -3.63
CA SER A 42 6.50 7.07 -3.04
C SER A 42 5.36 7.96 -3.53
N VAL A 43 4.13 7.46 -3.40
CA VAL A 43 2.88 8.15 -3.75
C VAL A 43 1.86 7.92 -2.63
N ASP A 44 1.15 8.98 -2.26
CA ASP A 44 -0.09 8.94 -1.48
C ASP A 44 -1.25 8.81 -2.47
N ILE A 45 -1.73 7.59 -2.65
CA ILE A 45 -2.79 7.24 -3.60
C ILE A 45 -4.12 7.84 -3.13
N ASP A 46 -4.42 7.77 -1.83
CA ASP A 46 -5.68 8.26 -1.27
C ASP A 46 -5.86 9.76 -1.53
N THR A 47 -4.90 10.57 -1.06
CA THR A 47 -4.96 12.02 -1.22
C THR A 47 -4.92 12.41 -2.70
N CYS A 48 -4.07 11.77 -3.49
CA CYS A 48 -3.92 12.11 -4.91
C CYS A 48 -5.20 11.87 -5.73
N LEU A 49 -5.97 10.84 -5.36
CA LEU A 49 -7.16 10.40 -6.08
C LEU A 49 -8.47 10.83 -5.42
N THR A 50 -8.41 11.52 -4.27
CA THR A 50 -9.61 11.97 -3.52
C THR A 50 -10.54 12.83 -4.37
N ASN A 51 -10.02 13.80 -5.13
CA ASN A 51 -10.87 14.67 -5.95
C ASN A 51 -11.57 13.92 -7.10
N ARG A 52 -10.92 12.90 -7.67
CA ARG A 52 -11.46 12.12 -8.80
C ARG A 52 -12.43 11.04 -8.34
N TYR A 53 -12.17 10.42 -7.19
CA TYR A 53 -12.96 9.31 -6.67
C TYR A 53 -13.38 9.54 -5.22
N PRO A 54 -14.10 10.63 -4.88
CA PRO A 54 -14.27 11.10 -3.50
C PRO A 54 -14.88 10.08 -2.52
N ASN A 55 -15.77 9.21 -3.02
CA ASN A 55 -16.47 8.22 -2.20
C ASN A 55 -15.88 6.80 -2.30
N ALA A 56 -14.79 6.62 -3.05
CA ALA A 56 -14.16 5.32 -3.20
C ALA A 56 -13.36 4.92 -1.94
N PRO A 57 -13.28 3.62 -1.61
CA PRO A 57 -12.38 3.13 -0.57
C PRO A 57 -10.96 3.11 -1.13
N ARG A 58 -10.33 4.28 -1.21
CA ARG A 58 -8.99 4.40 -1.79
C ARG A 58 -7.95 3.75 -0.88
N TRP A 59 -6.96 3.10 -1.49
CA TRP A 59 -5.78 2.59 -0.79
C TRP A 59 -4.85 3.75 -0.47
N ASP A 60 -4.11 3.67 0.63
CA ASP A 60 -3.36 4.84 1.11
C ASP A 60 -2.07 5.10 0.31
N TYR A 61 -1.10 4.18 0.32
CA TYR A 61 0.25 4.47 -0.19
C TYR A 61 0.81 3.38 -1.11
N VAL A 62 1.75 3.80 -1.96
CA VAL A 62 2.68 2.90 -2.66
C VAL A 62 4.10 3.47 -2.66
N PHE A 63 5.11 2.62 -2.55
CA PHE A 63 6.51 3.01 -2.73
C PHE A 63 7.33 1.89 -3.36
N GLY A 64 8.47 2.25 -3.96
CA GLY A 64 9.44 1.30 -4.50
C GLY A 64 10.71 1.19 -3.65
N TYR A 65 11.22 -0.04 -3.48
CA TYR A 65 12.45 -0.34 -2.74
C TYR A 65 13.11 -1.63 -3.25
N LYS A 66 14.42 -1.59 -3.56
CA LYS A 66 15.22 -2.76 -4.03
C LYS A 66 14.47 -3.62 -5.07
N ASP A 67 14.00 -2.97 -6.14
CA ASP A 67 13.24 -3.57 -7.25
C ASP A 67 11.87 -4.17 -6.90
N GLN A 68 11.35 -3.92 -5.69
CA GLN A 68 10.02 -4.33 -5.25
C GLN A 68 9.10 -3.13 -5.09
N ILE A 69 7.79 -3.38 -5.20
CA ILE A 69 6.72 -2.42 -4.98
C ILE A 69 5.93 -2.80 -3.73
N TYR A 70 5.75 -1.83 -2.84
CA TYR A 70 5.06 -2.01 -1.58
C TYR A 70 3.82 -1.13 -1.56
N TYR A 71 2.65 -1.76 -1.61
CA TYR A 71 1.38 -1.11 -1.35
C TYR A 71 1.09 -1.18 0.15
N VAL A 72 0.87 -0.02 0.77
CA VAL A 72 0.71 0.10 2.22
C VAL A 72 -0.60 0.78 2.55
N GLU A 73 -1.42 0.12 3.35
CA GLU A 73 -2.65 0.65 3.93
C GLU A 73 -2.41 0.90 5.42
N ILE A 74 -2.58 2.13 5.88
CA ILE A 74 -2.44 2.51 7.28
C ILE A 74 -3.83 2.68 7.89
N HIS A 75 -4.35 1.57 8.43
CA HIS A 75 -5.72 1.51 8.93
C HIS A 75 -5.78 1.04 10.38
N ALA A 76 -6.80 1.48 11.12
CA ALA A 76 -7.04 0.97 12.46
C ALA A 76 -7.29 -0.54 12.42
N ALA A 77 -6.75 -1.29 13.38
CA ALA A 77 -6.98 -2.74 13.52
C ALA A 77 -7.65 -3.09 14.86
N GLY A 78 -8.49 -2.16 15.34
CA GLY A 78 -9.17 -2.23 16.64
C GLY A 78 -10.40 -3.12 16.66
N SER A 79 -10.89 -3.56 15.50
CA SER A 79 -12.07 -4.42 15.38
C SER A 79 -11.95 -5.34 14.18
N THR A 80 -12.78 -6.38 14.13
CA THR A 80 -12.84 -7.27 12.98
C THR A 80 -13.59 -6.68 11.79
N GLY A 81 -14.32 -5.58 11.98
CA GLY A 81 -14.96 -4.83 10.90
C GLY A 81 -13.95 -4.23 9.94
N GLU A 82 -12.78 -3.82 10.47
CA GLU A 82 -11.69 -3.19 9.70
C GLU A 82 -11.13 -4.11 8.62
N VAL A 83 -11.19 -5.43 8.82
CA VAL A 83 -10.78 -6.41 7.82
C VAL A 83 -11.58 -6.25 6.53
N LYS A 84 -12.90 -6.02 6.66
CA LYS A 84 -13.76 -5.80 5.48
C LYS A 84 -13.40 -4.49 4.79
N THR A 85 -13.13 -3.44 5.56
CA THR A 85 -12.71 -2.12 5.04
C THR A 85 -11.42 -2.23 4.23
N VAL A 86 -10.38 -2.84 4.80
CA VAL A 86 -9.07 -3.00 4.15
C VAL A 86 -9.17 -3.90 2.90
N VAL A 87 -9.94 -4.98 2.95
CA VAL A 87 -10.19 -5.82 1.76
C VAL A 87 -10.91 -5.02 0.67
N ALA A 88 -11.94 -4.22 1.03
CA ALA A 88 -12.63 -3.38 0.05
C ALA A 88 -11.70 -2.35 -0.59
N LYS A 89 -10.79 -1.75 0.18
CA LYS A 89 -9.77 -0.86 -0.35
C LYS A 89 -8.82 -1.56 -1.33
N LEU A 90 -8.39 -2.78 -1.03
CA LEU A 90 -7.53 -3.55 -1.94
C LEU A 90 -8.26 -3.87 -3.25
N MET A 91 -9.52 -4.29 -3.17
CA MET A 91 -10.31 -4.60 -4.36
C MET A 91 -10.48 -3.37 -5.25
N TRP A 92 -10.71 -2.21 -4.66
CA TRP A 92 -10.73 -0.95 -5.40
C TRP A 92 -9.37 -0.65 -6.05
N LEU A 93 -8.26 -0.80 -5.32
CA LEU A 93 -6.91 -0.56 -5.86
C LEU A 93 -6.63 -1.45 -7.07
N LYS A 94 -6.90 -2.75 -6.97
CA LYS A 94 -6.70 -3.71 -8.07
C LYS A 94 -7.54 -3.34 -9.29
N GLN A 95 -8.80 -2.96 -9.08
CA GLN A 95 -9.69 -2.54 -10.15
C GLN A 95 -9.23 -1.23 -10.82
N TRP A 96 -8.86 -0.22 -10.03
CA TRP A 96 -8.32 1.04 -10.54
C TRP A 96 -7.04 0.83 -11.35
N ARG A 97 -6.12 -0.03 -10.86
CA ARG A 97 -4.88 -0.36 -11.58
C ARG A 97 -5.15 -1.02 -12.92
N LYS A 98 -6.06 -2.00 -12.96
CA LYS A 98 -6.45 -2.69 -14.20
C LYS A 98 -7.02 -1.75 -15.27
N LEU A 99 -7.78 -0.73 -14.85
CA LEU A 99 -8.44 0.20 -15.78
C LEU A 99 -7.54 1.36 -16.21
N THR A 100 -6.71 1.86 -15.30
CA THR A 100 -6.05 3.17 -15.45
C THR A 100 -4.53 3.10 -15.41
N ALA A 101 -3.97 2.07 -14.78
CA ALA A 101 -2.54 1.94 -14.54
C ALA A 101 -2.00 0.58 -15.00
N LYS A 102 -2.32 0.20 -16.24
CA LYS A 102 -1.95 -1.10 -16.82
C LYS A 102 -0.45 -1.40 -16.74
N ASN A 103 0.41 -0.38 -16.83
CA ASN A 103 1.86 -0.52 -16.68
C ASN A 103 2.30 -0.95 -15.25
N LEU A 104 1.45 -0.78 -14.23
CA LEU A 104 1.70 -1.35 -12.90
C LEU A 104 1.35 -2.84 -12.85
N GLU A 105 0.50 -3.39 -13.73
CA GLU A 105 0.22 -4.84 -13.77
C GLU A 105 1.47 -5.62 -14.17
N ASP A 106 2.31 -5.06 -15.04
CA ASP A 106 3.59 -5.68 -15.44
C ASP A 106 4.55 -5.87 -14.25
N LEU A 107 4.33 -5.14 -13.16
CA LEU A 107 5.10 -5.22 -11.91
C LEU A 107 4.33 -5.92 -10.78
N GLU A 108 3.22 -6.61 -11.09
CA GLU A 108 2.41 -7.33 -10.09
C GLU A 108 3.23 -8.41 -9.36
N ASN A 109 4.11 -9.11 -10.08
CA ASN A 109 4.99 -10.14 -9.49
C ASN A 109 6.00 -9.56 -8.48
N GLN A 110 6.24 -8.25 -8.54
CA GLN A 110 7.11 -7.50 -7.63
C GLN A 110 6.31 -6.75 -6.54
N SER A 111 4.98 -6.87 -6.56
CA SER A 111 4.09 -6.11 -5.71
C SER A 111 3.70 -6.89 -4.46
N THR A 112 3.75 -6.23 -3.31
CA THR A 112 3.28 -6.77 -2.04
C THR A 112 2.29 -5.81 -1.37
N TYR A 113 1.28 -6.36 -0.71
CA TYR A 113 0.21 -5.58 -0.07
C TYR A 113 0.27 -5.76 1.44
N HIS A 114 0.42 -4.64 2.15
CA HIS A 114 0.64 -4.63 3.59
C HIS A 114 -0.39 -3.75 4.27
N TRP A 115 -1.03 -4.29 5.30
CA TRP A 115 -1.80 -3.52 6.25
C TRP A 115 -0.94 -3.21 7.47
N ILE A 116 -0.77 -1.92 7.76
CA ILE A 116 -0.06 -1.43 8.93
C ILE A 116 -1.06 -0.75 9.87
N SER A 117 -1.11 -1.20 11.11
CA SER A 117 -2.01 -0.68 12.13
C SER A 117 -1.63 0.76 12.49
N SER A 118 -2.58 1.68 12.36
CA SER A 118 -2.41 3.06 12.80
C SER A 118 -2.25 3.16 14.33
N GLY A 119 -2.83 2.22 15.08
CA GLY A 119 -2.78 2.18 16.54
C GLY A 119 -2.73 0.77 17.13
N ARG A 120 -3.44 0.53 18.23
CA ARG A 120 -3.53 -0.79 18.87
C ARG A 120 -4.22 -1.80 17.94
N THR A 121 -3.65 -2.99 17.85
CA THR A 121 -4.22 -4.11 17.10
C THR A 121 -4.87 -5.11 18.03
N THR A 122 -6.10 -5.49 17.74
CA THR A 122 -6.78 -6.58 18.48
C THR A 122 -6.31 -7.95 18.01
N SER A 123 -6.16 -8.89 18.94
CA SER A 123 -5.72 -10.25 18.65
C SER A 123 -6.68 -11.00 17.73
N SER A 124 -7.98 -10.66 17.77
CA SER A 124 -9.02 -11.25 16.92
C SER A 124 -8.81 -11.02 15.43
N VAL A 125 -8.18 -9.90 15.03
CA VAL A 125 -7.86 -9.61 13.62
C VAL A 125 -6.68 -10.46 13.13
N LYS A 126 -5.77 -10.83 14.04
CA LYS A 126 -4.56 -11.62 13.73
C LYS A 126 -4.75 -13.14 13.83
N ARG A 127 -6.00 -13.64 13.96
CA ARG A 127 -6.26 -15.06 14.21
C ARG A 127 -7.51 -15.57 13.49
N GLY A 128 -7.58 -16.89 13.33
CA GLY A 128 -8.75 -17.60 12.81
C GLY A 128 -9.19 -17.11 11.43
N LYS A 129 -10.50 -16.96 11.24
CA LYS A 129 -11.11 -16.62 9.95
C LYS A 129 -10.61 -15.31 9.34
N TYR A 130 -10.27 -14.31 10.17
CA TYR A 130 -9.87 -13.00 9.67
C TYR A 130 -8.45 -13.01 9.12
N LEU A 131 -7.54 -13.72 9.78
CA LEU A 131 -6.22 -13.99 9.23
C LEU A 131 -6.31 -14.75 7.90
N GLN A 132 -7.21 -15.74 7.83
CA GLN A 132 -7.45 -16.48 6.59
C GLN A 132 -7.98 -15.59 5.46
N ILE A 133 -8.93 -14.69 5.75
CA ILE A 133 -9.45 -13.73 4.76
C ILE A 133 -8.33 -12.82 4.23
N LEU A 134 -7.47 -12.30 5.10
CA LEU A 134 -6.34 -11.47 4.69
C LEU A 134 -5.39 -12.27 3.78
N ALA A 135 -5.01 -13.48 4.19
CA ALA A 135 -4.14 -14.36 3.42
C ALA A 135 -4.74 -14.71 2.04
N GLN A 136 -6.03 -15.04 1.96
CA GLN A 136 -6.73 -15.33 0.71
C GLN A 136 -6.74 -14.14 -0.26
N ASN A 137 -6.73 -12.92 0.26
CA ASN A 137 -6.66 -11.70 -0.55
C ASN A 137 -5.22 -11.24 -0.84
N GLY A 138 -4.21 -11.91 -0.27
CA GLY A 138 -2.79 -11.57 -0.42
C GLY A 138 -2.32 -10.40 0.45
N ILE A 139 -3.06 -10.08 1.52
CA ILE A 139 -2.73 -8.98 2.45
C ILE A 139 -1.87 -9.52 3.59
N ARG A 140 -0.68 -8.93 3.78
CA ARG A 140 0.20 -9.18 4.93
C ARG A 140 -0.16 -8.22 6.09
N GLY A 141 0.00 -8.67 7.33
CA GLY A 141 -0.34 -7.89 8.55
C GLY A 141 -1.72 -8.24 9.16
N PRO A 142 -2.31 -7.36 9.99
CA PRO A 142 -1.85 -6.02 10.34
C PRO A 142 -0.58 -5.99 11.20
N ASP A 143 0.44 -5.25 10.79
CA ASP A 143 1.67 -5.06 11.58
C ASP A 143 1.77 -3.65 12.16
N SER A 144 2.67 -3.42 13.12
CA SER A 144 2.87 -2.07 13.66
C SER A 144 3.81 -1.22 12.79
N VAL A 145 4.74 -1.87 12.09
CA VAL A 145 5.75 -1.30 11.19
C VAL A 145 6.01 -2.31 10.07
N LEU A 146 6.12 -1.84 8.83
CA LEU A 146 6.59 -2.62 7.70
C LEU A 146 8.12 -2.62 7.68
N ASN A 147 8.76 -3.79 7.79
CA ASN A 147 10.19 -3.92 7.50
C ASN A 147 10.39 -4.42 6.07
N ALA A 148 10.73 -3.51 5.15
CA ALA A 148 10.82 -3.86 3.72
C ALA A 148 11.97 -4.84 3.43
N ASP A 149 13.03 -4.83 4.24
CA ASP A 149 14.18 -5.75 4.09
C ASP A 149 13.85 -7.20 4.50
N ALA A 150 12.75 -7.43 5.21
CA ALA A 150 12.33 -8.76 5.65
C ALA A 150 11.28 -9.41 4.73
N VAL A 151 10.84 -8.68 3.70
CA VAL A 151 9.85 -9.15 2.73
C VAL A 151 10.59 -9.90 1.64
N LEU A 152 10.72 -11.22 1.83
CA LEU A 152 11.07 -12.17 0.78
C LEU A 152 9.79 -12.66 0.06
#